data_AF-A0A3D2KLH9-F1
#
_entry.id   AF-A0A3D2KLH9-F1
#
_cell.length_a   1.000
_cell.length_b   1.000
_cell.length_c   1.000
_cell.angle_alpha   90.00
_cell.angle_beta   90.00
_cell.angle_gamma   90.00
#
_symmetry.space_group_name_H-M   'P 1'
#
loop_
_entity.id
_entity.type
_entity.pdbx_description
1 polymer ?
#
loop_
_entity_poly.entity_id
_entity_poly.type
_entity_poly.pdbx_seq_one_letter_code
_entity_poly.pdbx_strand_id
1 'polypeptide(L)'
;MGSGAVELYLPGSEGRPVLLSPGFVREVEDLAGRMVSRCYQCKKCTSGCPAGFSMDYQCHEIIRLVQLGARDEALRSAAIWLCASCRTCRERCPNDVDPATVMDCLKVMAAAAGVPLGRRRVRTFHRAFLATVAALGRAHELGSIALYKLAVPGAALDDLGLGLRMLSRGKLKVAPDGIKGRGEVAAIFRRAKARETRLRKRFGRTGAAEGRGGHT
;
A
#
# COMPACT_ATOMS: atom_id res chain seq x y z
N MET A 1 9.94 -36.97 -2.59
CA MET A 1 8.60 -36.35 -2.56
C MET A 1 8.78 -34.87 -2.88
N GLY A 2 8.58 -34.50 -4.15
CA GLY A 2 8.91 -33.17 -4.66
C GLY A 2 8.08 -32.08 -3.99
N SER A 3 8.71 -30.95 -3.66
CA SER A 3 8.02 -29.76 -3.17
C SER A 3 6.97 -29.35 -4.19
N GLY A 4 5.68 -29.48 -3.84
CA GLY A 4 4.54 -29.18 -4.70
C GLY A 4 4.34 -27.68 -4.97
N ALA A 5 5.39 -27.00 -5.45
CA ALA A 5 5.27 -25.66 -5.99
C ALA A 5 4.68 -25.78 -7.40
N VAL A 6 3.39 -25.44 -7.52
CA VAL A 6 2.75 -25.31 -8.83
C VAL A 6 3.24 -23.99 -9.43
N GLU A 7 4.02 -24.05 -10.50
CA GLU A 7 4.43 -22.88 -11.26
C GLU A 7 3.35 -22.51 -12.28
N LEU A 8 2.90 -21.25 -12.27
CA LEU A 8 2.01 -20.72 -13.29
C LEU A 8 2.68 -19.57 -14.04
N TYR A 9 2.45 -19.54 -15.35
CA TYR A 9 2.76 -18.40 -16.19
C TYR A 9 1.56 -17.45 -16.21
N LEU A 10 1.68 -16.28 -15.59
CA LEU A 10 0.60 -15.29 -15.56
C LEU A 10 0.92 -14.14 -16.52
N PRO A 11 -0.07 -13.60 -17.27
CA PRO A 11 0.11 -12.35 -17.99
C PRO A 11 0.62 -11.26 -17.03
N GLY A 12 1.73 -10.60 -17.39
CA GLY A 12 2.41 -9.64 -16.51
C GLY A 12 3.52 -10.23 -15.62
N SER A 13 3.79 -11.54 -15.68
CA SER A 13 4.97 -12.15 -15.02
C SER A 13 6.25 -12.12 -15.87
N GLU A 14 6.22 -11.50 -17.06
CA GLU A 14 7.38 -11.31 -17.96
C GLU A 14 8.16 -12.59 -18.29
N GLY A 15 7.53 -13.76 -18.29
CA GLY A 15 8.27 -15.00 -18.53
C GLY A 15 8.44 -15.89 -17.31
N ARG A 16 8.39 -15.30 -16.11
CA ARG A 16 8.80 -15.94 -14.86
C ARG A 16 7.74 -16.89 -14.30
N PRO A 17 8.13 -18.08 -13.81
CA PRO A 17 7.26 -18.94 -13.03
C PRO A 17 6.82 -18.24 -11.73
N VAL A 18 5.50 -18.24 -11.49
CA VAL A 18 4.90 -17.68 -10.28
C VAL A 18 4.78 -18.76 -9.22
N LEU A 19 5.41 -18.54 -8.06
CA LEU A 19 5.33 -19.43 -6.91
C LEU A 19 4.03 -19.20 -6.14
N LEU A 20 3.18 -20.21 -6.09
CA LEU A 20 1.94 -20.15 -5.31
C LEU A 20 2.20 -20.46 -3.84
N SER A 21 1.60 -19.66 -2.97
CA SER A 21 1.59 -19.84 -1.52
C SER A 21 0.22 -20.39 -1.08
N PRO A 22 0.10 -21.71 -0.81
CA PRO A 22 -1.13 -22.29 -0.30
C PRO A 22 -1.56 -21.57 0.99
N GLY A 23 -2.81 -21.13 1.04
CA GLY A 23 -3.37 -20.44 2.23
C GLY A 23 -3.26 -18.91 2.21
N PHE A 24 -2.58 -18.30 1.22
CA PHE A 24 -2.51 -16.83 1.11
C PHE A 24 -3.90 -16.17 1.04
N VAL A 25 -4.85 -16.79 0.34
CA VAL A 25 -6.25 -16.32 0.32
C VAL A 25 -6.82 -16.21 1.73
N ARG A 26 -6.61 -17.22 2.59
CA ARG A 26 -7.10 -17.21 3.97
C ARG A 26 -6.41 -16.14 4.81
N GLU A 27 -5.11 -15.93 4.64
CA GLU A 27 -4.39 -14.84 5.32
C GLU A 27 -4.98 -13.47 5.00
N VAL A 28 -5.34 -13.25 3.73
CA VAL A 28 -5.97 -12.00 3.29
C VAL A 28 -7.40 -11.90 3.83
N GLU A 29 -8.19 -12.98 3.74
CA GLU A 29 -9.57 -13.02 4.25
C GLU A 29 -9.62 -12.76 5.77
N ASP A 30 -8.71 -13.35 6.55
CA ASP A 30 -8.58 -13.12 7.99
C ASP A 30 -8.30 -11.64 8.31
N LEU A 31 -7.44 -11.00 7.52
CA LEU A 31 -7.05 -9.61 7.75
C LEU A 31 -8.13 -8.63 7.27
N ALA A 32 -8.80 -8.95 6.17
CA ALA A 32 -9.85 -8.15 5.56
C ALA A 32 -11.21 -8.33 6.24
N GLY A 33 -11.44 -9.46 6.92
CA GLY A 33 -12.74 -9.84 7.46
C GLY A 33 -13.80 -10.06 6.37
N ARG A 34 -13.40 -10.45 5.17
CA ARG A 34 -14.26 -10.60 3.98
C ARG A 34 -13.80 -11.80 3.15
N MET A 35 -14.75 -12.47 2.51
CA MET A 35 -14.46 -13.67 1.69
C MET A 35 -14.09 -13.28 0.26
N VAL A 36 -12.80 -13.17 0.00
CA VAL A 36 -12.23 -12.89 -1.33
C VAL A 36 -12.46 -14.05 -2.30
N SER A 37 -12.55 -15.28 -1.76
CA SER A 37 -12.89 -16.51 -2.48
C SER A 37 -14.20 -16.42 -3.28
N ARG A 38 -15.16 -15.57 -2.88
CA ARG A 38 -16.45 -15.40 -3.58
C ARG A 38 -16.35 -14.68 -4.92
N CYS A 39 -15.21 -14.07 -5.27
CA CYS A 39 -15.10 -13.35 -6.54
C CYS A 39 -15.16 -14.31 -7.74
N TYR A 40 -16.11 -14.09 -8.67
CA TYR A 40 -16.19 -14.80 -9.96
C TYR A 40 -15.61 -14.02 -11.15
N GLN A 41 -14.82 -12.97 -10.90
CA GLN A 41 -14.10 -12.22 -11.95
C GLN A 41 -15.00 -11.44 -12.94
N CYS A 42 -16.09 -10.82 -12.47
CA CYS A 42 -17.01 -10.01 -13.29
C CYS A 42 -16.44 -8.67 -13.80
N LYS A 43 -15.26 -8.27 -13.32
CA LYS A 43 -14.53 -7.04 -13.69
C LYS A 43 -15.21 -5.69 -13.40
N LYS A 44 -16.40 -5.65 -12.78
CA LYS A 44 -17.06 -4.38 -12.37
C LYS A 44 -16.17 -3.46 -11.55
N CYS A 45 -15.33 -4.03 -10.69
CA CYS A 45 -14.36 -3.29 -9.88
C CYS A 45 -13.31 -2.56 -10.72
N THR A 46 -12.89 -3.15 -11.83
CA THR A 46 -11.92 -2.57 -12.76
C THR A 46 -12.57 -1.50 -13.62
N SER A 47 -13.74 -1.76 -14.20
CA SER A 47 -14.46 -0.77 -15.01
C SER A 47 -14.81 0.50 -14.24
N GLY A 48 -15.02 0.41 -12.92
CA GLY A 48 -15.29 1.57 -12.06
C GLY A 48 -14.05 2.22 -11.45
N CYS A 49 -12.83 1.77 -11.76
CA CYS A 49 -11.63 2.26 -11.12
C CYS A 49 -11.10 3.54 -11.80
N PRO A 50 -11.07 4.70 -11.12
CA PRO A 50 -10.58 5.95 -11.72
C PRO A 50 -9.05 5.93 -11.95
N ALA A 51 -8.32 5.08 -11.22
CA ALA A 51 -6.87 4.99 -11.29
C ALA A 51 -6.36 3.80 -12.12
N GLY A 52 -7.26 3.02 -12.74
CA GLY A 52 -6.93 1.77 -13.44
C GLY A 52 -5.89 1.95 -14.55
N PHE A 53 -5.90 3.11 -15.22
CA PHE A 53 -4.95 3.46 -16.30
C PHE A 53 -3.48 3.55 -15.85
N SER A 54 -3.23 3.71 -14.55
CA SER A 54 -1.88 3.82 -13.99
C SER A 54 -1.41 2.53 -13.28
N MET A 55 -2.27 1.51 -13.19
CA MET A 55 -1.99 0.28 -12.45
C MET A 55 -1.31 -0.76 -13.35
N ASP A 56 -0.35 -1.49 -12.78
CA ASP A 56 0.30 -2.66 -13.37
C ASP A 56 -0.63 -3.88 -13.39
N TYR A 57 -1.46 -4.04 -12.36
CA TYR A 57 -2.56 -5.01 -12.33
C TYR A 57 -3.88 -4.30 -12.04
N GLN A 58 -4.90 -4.67 -12.80
CA GLN A 58 -6.24 -4.19 -12.57
C GLN A 58 -6.84 -4.79 -11.29
N CYS A 59 -7.83 -4.11 -10.73
CA CYS A 59 -8.46 -4.50 -9.46
C CYS A 59 -8.89 -5.98 -9.42
N HIS A 60 -9.55 -6.49 -10.47
CA HIS A 60 -9.97 -7.91 -10.53
C HIS A 60 -8.78 -8.88 -10.62
N GLU A 61 -7.69 -8.48 -11.27
CA GLU A 61 -6.47 -9.28 -11.39
C GLU A 61 -5.75 -9.40 -10.04
N ILE A 62 -5.67 -8.32 -9.25
CA ILE A 62 -5.17 -8.41 -7.86
C ILE A 62 -6.00 -9.40 -7.04
N ILE A 63 -7.33 -9.33 -7.14
CA ILE A 63 -8.20 -10.30 -6.47
C ILE A 63 -7.93 -11.72 -6.96
N ARG A 64 -7.67 -11.91 -8.26
CA ARG A 64 -7.32 -13.22 -8.82
C ARG A 64 -5.97 -13.72 -8.30
N LEU A 65 -4.95 -12.87 -8.21
CA LEU A 65 -3.65 -13.22 -7.63
C LEU A 65 -3.81 -13.72 -6.19
N VAL A 66 -4.66 -13.05 -5.39
CA VAL A 66 -5.00 -13.50 -4.03
C VAL A 66 -5.67 -14.86 -4.04
N GLN A 67 -6.69 -15.07 -4.89
CA GLN A 67 -7.39 -16.36 -5.01
C GLN A 67 -6.47 -17.51 -5.43
N LEU A 68 -5.51 -17.24 -6.31
CA LEU A 68 -4.54 -18.22 -6.80
C LEU A 68 -3.42 -18.50 -5.80
N GLY A 69 -3.21 -17.64 -4.82
CA GLY A 69 -2.09 -17.73 -3.89
C GLY A 69 -0.79 -17.12 -4.43
N ALA A 70 -0.84 -16.31 -5.49
CA ALA A 70 0.30 -15.57 -6.05
C ALA A 70 0.66 -14.37 -5.15
N ARG A 71 1.11 -14.69 -3.93
CA ARG A 71 1.41 -13.74 -2.84
C ARG A 71 2.42 -12.70 -3.26
N ASP A 72 3.47 -13.16 -3.89
CA ASP A 72 4.68 -12.40 -4.14
C ASP A 72 4.43 -11.34 -5.23
N GLU A 73 3.58 -11.65 -6.20
CA GLU A 73 3.06 -10.79 -7.27
C GLU A 73 2.08 -9.76 -6.70
N ALA A 74 1.11 -10.20 -5.89
CA ALA A 74 0.14 -9.32 -5.27
C ALA A 74 0.78 -8.28 -4.34
N LEU A 75 1.78 -8.68 -3.54
CA LEU A 75 2.45 -7.79 -2.60
C LEU A 75 3.46 -6.85 -3.26
N ARG A 76 4.03 -7.21 -4.42
CA ARG A 76 4.95 -6.36 -5.19
C ARG A 76 4.25 -5.39 -6.14
N SER A 77 2.97 -5.60 -6.41
CA SER A 77 2.23 -4.78 -7.37
C SER A 77 2.21 -3.29 -7.01
N ALA A 78 2.33 -2.43 -8.01
CA ALA A 78 2.15 -0.99 -7.84
C ALA A 78 0.67 -0.62 -7.59
N ALA A 79 -0.28 -1.42 -8.09
CA ALA A 79 -1.71 -1.20 -7.98
C ALA A 79 -2.18 -1.06 -6.54
N ILE A 80 -1.65 -1.87 -5.62
CA ILE A 80 -2.00 -1.76 -4.20
C ILE A 80 -1.63 -0.37 -3.67
N TRP A 81 -0.54 0.26 -4.11
CA TRP A 81 -0.14 1.61 -3.66
C TRP A 81 -0.83 2.75 -4.41
N LEU A 82 -1.36 2.49 -5.60
CA LEU A 82 -2.14 3.44 -6.38
C LEU A 82 -3.63 3.47 -6.00
N CYS A 83 -4.10 2.43 -5.31
CA CYS A 83 -5.46 2.37 -4.82
C CYS A 83 -5.74 3.53 -3.85
N ALA A 84 -6.61 4.45 -4.27
CA ALA A 84 -7.07 5.59 -3.48
C ALA A 84 -8.11 5.23 -2.40
N SER A 85 -8.43 3.93 -2.24
CA SER A 85 -9.44 3.43 -1.30
C SER A 85 -10.79 4.17 -1.39
N CYS A 86 -11.20 4.58 -2.61
CA CYS A 86 -12.46 5.29 -2.85
C CYS A 86 -13.72 4.43 -2.70
N ARG A 87 -13.56 3.10 -2.54
CA ARG A 87 -14.62 2.10 -2.32
C ARG A 87 -15.66 1.93 -3.44
N THR A 88 -15.52 2.56 -4.60
CA THR A 88 -16.40 2.32 -5.77
C THR A 88 -16.50 0.83 -6.15
N CYS A 89 -15.37 0.11 -6.10
CA CYS A 89 -15.32 -1.31 -6.38
C CYS A 89 -16.07 -2.17 -5.37
N ARG A 90 -16.20 -1.71 -4.12
CA ARG A 90 -16.99 -2.38 -3.08
C ARG A 90 -18.48 -2.21 -3.36
N GLU A 91 -18.94 -0.98 -3.55
CA GLU A 91 -20.36 -0.68 -3.70
C GLU A 91 -20.98 -1.34 -4.94
N ARG A 92 -20.18 -1.59 -5.98
CA ARG A 92 -20.65 -2.22 -7.22
C ARG A 92 -20.46 -3.74 -7.26
N CYS A 93 -19.89 -4.34 -6.21
CA CYS A 93 -19.59 -5.76 -6.21
C CYS A 93 -20.85 -6.59 -5.95
N PRO A 94 -21.28 -7.47 -6.88
CA PRO A 94 -22.47 -8.31 -6.68
C PRO A 94 -22.26 -9.45 -5.66
N ASN A 95 -21.00 -9.72 -5.26
CA ASN A 95 -20.64 -10.82 -4.35
C ASN A 95 -20.02 -10.38 -3.02
N ASP A 96 -20.06 -9.08 -2.72
CA ASP A 96 -19.62 -8.59 -1.42
C ASP A 96 -18.11 -8.79 -1.10
N VAL A 97 -17.24 -8.87 -2.11
CA VAL A 97 -15.79 -9.18 -1.96
C VAL A 97 -14.96 -8.05 -1.32
N ASP A 98 -15.43 -6.80 -1.35
CA ASP A 98 -14.70 -5.60 -0.91
C ASP A 98 -13.23 -5.48 -1.40
N PRO A 99 -13.01 -5.24 -2.70
CA PRO A 99 -11.66 -5.13 -3.24
C PRO A 99 -10.83 -3.97 -2.65
N ALA A 100 -11.47 -2.88 -2.20
CA ALA A 100 -10.76 -1.75 -1.60
C ALA A 100 -10.09 -2.16 -0.28
N THR A 101 -10.82 -2.87 0.58
CA THR A 101 -10.27 -3.40 1.84
C THR A 101 -9.16 -4.43 1.57
N VAL A 102 -9.30 -5.27 0.53
CA VAL A 102 -8.25 -6.20 0.13
C VAL A 102 -6.97 -5.46 -0.27
N MET A 103 -7.06 -4.40 -1.08
CA MET A 103 -5.89 -3.58 -1.45
C MET A 103 -5.18 -3.00 -0.22
N ASP A 104 -5.94 -2.49 0.76
CA ASP A 104 -5.38 -1.97 2.01
C ASP A 104 -4.71 -3.05 2.86
N CYS A 105 -5.29 -4.26 2.91
CA CYS A 105 -4.68 -5.42 3.56
C CYS A 105 -3.36 -5.80 2.90
N LEU A 106 -3.29 -5.81 1.57
CA LEU A 106 -2.08 -6.10 0.82
C LEU A 106 -0.99 -5.04 1.05
N LYS A 107 -1.33 -3.74 1.12
CA LYS A 107 -0.37 -2.68 1.53
C LYS A 107 0.25 -2.99 2.90
N VAL A 108 -0.58 -3.38 3.86
CA VAL A 108 -0.16 -3.71 5.23
C VAL A 108 0.74 -4.96 5.24
N MET A 109 0.35 -6.01 4.53
CA MET A 109 1.13 -7.24 4.41
C MET A 109 2.47 -6.98 3.70
N ALA A 110 2.50 -6.20 2.62
CA ALA A 110 3.71 -5.83 1.90
C ALA A 110 4.67 -5.03 2.80
N ALA A 111 4.15 -4.06 3.55
CA ALA A 111 4.92 -3.29 4.52
C ALA A 111 5.48 -4.16 5.65
N ALA A 112 4.67 -5.09 6.18
CA ALA A 112 5.07 -6.03 7.23
C ALA A 112 6.11 -7.05 6.75
N ALA A 113 5.98 -7.52 5.51
CA ALA A 113 6.91 -8.44 4.85
C ALA A 113 8.21 -7.77 4.37
N GLY A 114 8.31 -6.44 4.47
CA GLY A 114 9.49 -5.69 4.02
C GLY A 114 9.66 -5.66 2.50
N VAL A 115 8.58 -5.86 1.75
CA VAL A 115 8.62 -5.84 0.28
C VAL A 115 9.05 -4.44 -0.19
N PRO A 116 10.11 -4.33 -1.01
CA PRO A 116 10.56 -3.04 -1.50
C PRO A 116 9.47 -2.44 -2.38
N LEU A 117 9.02 -1.25 -2.02
CA LEU A 117 8.08 -0.49 -2.83
C LEU A 117 8.86 0.01 -4.04
N GLY A 118 8.47 -0.40 -5.25
CA GLY A 118 9.02 0.13 -6.51
C GLY A 118 8.90 1.66 -6.61
N ARG A 119 8.12 2.30 -5.72
CA ARG A 119 7.97 3.74 -5.58
C ARG A 119 8.44 4.23 -4.19
N ARG A 120 9.76 4.26 -3.96
CA ARG A 120 10.37 4.74 -2.70
C ARG A 120 9.85 6.11 -2.24
N ARG A 121 9.66 7.05 -3.18
CA ARG A 121 9.15 8.40 -2.89
C ARG A 121 7.76 8.38 -2.23
N VAL A 122 6.84 7.52 -2.68
CA VAL A 122 5.50 7.37 -2.08
C VAL A 122 5.60 6.92 -0.63
N ARG A 123 6.48 5.96 -0.34
CA ARG A 123 6.75 5.50 1.04
C ARG A 123 7.28 6.62 1.92
N THR A 124 8.25 7.37 1.42
CA THR A 124 8.88 8.48 2.15
C THR A 124 7.85 9.56 2.46
N PHE A 125 7.00 9.89 1.49
CA PHE A 125 5.91 10.85 1.69
C PHE A 125 4.92 10.38 2.77
N HIS A 126 4.45 9.13 2.70
CA HIS A 126 3.55 8.59 3.74
C HIS A 126 4.18 8.63 5.14
N ARG A 127 5.48 8.32 5.25
CA ARG A 127 6.20 8.41 6.53
C ARG A 127 6.30 9.84 7.04
N ALA A 128 6.65 10.79 6.17
CA ALA A 128 6.72 12.21 6.52
C ALA A 128 5.35 12.73 6.99
N PHE A 129 4.29 12.41 6.23
CA PHE A 129 2.91 12.75 6.59
C PHE A 129 2.50 12.14 7.95
N LEU A 130 2.68 10.84 8.15
CA LEU A 130 2.29 10.20 9.40
C LEU A 130 3.12 10.68 10.60
N ALA A 131 4.39 11.07 10.39
CA ALA A 131 5.22 11.67 11.43
C ALA A 131 4.65 13.02 11.91
N THR A 132 4.17 13.88 10.99
CA THR A 132 3.54 15.14 11.40
C THR A 132 2.24 14.91 12.16
N VAL A 133 1.41 13.97 11.71
CA VAL A 133 0.15 13.63 12.41
C VAL A 133 0.44 13.03 13.79
N ALA A 134 1.45 12.16 13.91
CA ALA A 134 1.82 11.57 15.20
C ALA A 134 2.34 12.61 16.19
N ALA A 135 3.09 13.61 15.72
CA ALA A 135 3.66 14.66 16.56
C ALA A 135 2.63 15.74 16.94
N LEU A 136 1.80 16.17 15.99
CA LEU A 136 0.93 17.34 16.13
C LEU A 136 -0.53 16.98 16.44
N GLY A 137 -0.90 15.72 16.26
CA GLY A 137 -2.28 15.23 16.33
C GLY A 137 -3.11 15.49 15.06
N ARG A 138 -2.59 16.25 14.10
CA ARG A 138 -3.27 16.58 12.83
C ARG A 138 -2.27 16.68 11.69
N ALA A 139 -2.76 16.62 10.46
CA ALA A 139 -1.95 16.88 9.29
C ALA A 139 -1.49 18.35 9.26
N HIS A 140 -0.21 18.56 8.99
CA HIS A 140 0.39 19.85 8.69
C HIS A 140 1.12 19.75 7.35
N GLU A 141 0.58 20.42 6.34
CA GLU A 141 1.01 20.27 4.94
C GLU A 141 2.46 20.71 4.74
N LEU A 142 2.82 21.91 5.22
CA LEU A 142 4.16 22.44 5.06
C LEU A 142 5.21 21.57 5.76
N GLY A 143 4.94 21.14 7.00
CA GLY A 143 5.82 20.23 7.73
C GLY A 143 5.98 18.89 7.04
N SER A 144 4.90 18.34 6.47
CA SER A 144 4.95 17.06 5.76
C SER A 144 5.76 17.15 4.48
N ILE A 145 5.61 18.24 3.72
CA ILE A 145 6.40 18.51 2.50
C ILE A 145 7.86 18.75 2.86
N ALA A 146 8.15 19.53 3.90
CA ALA A 146 9.52 19.79 4.35
C ALA A 146 10.22 18.49 4.75
N LEU A 147 9.60 17.68 5.63
CA LEU A 147 10.14 16.37 6.02
C LEU A 147 10.34 15.43 4.83
N TYR A 148 9.40 15.41 3.88
CA TYR A 148 9.52 14.61 2.66
C TYR A 148 10.70 15.06 1.80
N LYS A 149 10.81 16.35 1.50
CA LYS A 149 11.87 16.91 0.65
C LYS A 149 13.26 16.77 1.26
N LEU A 150 13.38 16.89 2.58
CA LEU A 150 14.63 16.64 3.31
C LEU A 150 15.01 15.15 3.29
N ALA A 151 14.02 14.25 3.27
CA ALA A 151 14.25 12.80 3.24
C ALA A 151 14.50 12.23 1.83
N VAL A 152 14.31 13.02 0.77
CA VAL A 152 14.53 12.59 -0.62
C VAL A 152 15.78 13.29 -1.17
N PRO A 153 16.85 12.55 -1.52
CA PRO A 153 18.05 13.13 -2.09
C PRO A 153 17.74 13.98 -3.32
N GLY A 154 18.31 15.19 -3.35
CA GLY A 154 18.17 16.14 -4.47
C GLY A 154 16.85 16.93 -4.50
N ALA A 155 15.84 16.62 -3.69
CA ALA A 155 14.51 17.25 -3.80
C ALA A 155 14.29 18.49 -2.91
N ALA A 156 15.31 18.93 -2.19
CA ALA A 156 15.19 19.93 -1.12
C ALA A 156 14.65 21.28 -1.62
N LEU A 157 15.07 21.72 -2.82
CA LEU A 157 14.77 23.06 -3.33
C LEU A 157 13.97 23.09 -4.65
N ASP A 158 13.62 21.94 -5.22
CA ASP A 158 12.99 21.82 -6.55
C ASP A 158 11.68 22.61 -6.72
N ASP A 159 10.97 22.89 -5.61
CA ASP A 159 9.69 23.61 -5.62
C ASP A 159 9.76 24.96 -4.91
N LEU A 160 10.96 25.48 -4.64
CA LEU A 160 11.11 26.71 -3.84
C LEU A 160 10.35 27.89 -4.48
N GLY A 161 10.43 28.05 -5.80
CA GLY A 161 9.72 29.10 -6.52
C GLY A 161 8.19 28.98 -6.44
N LEU A 162 7.65 27.75 -6.49
CA LEU A 162 6.22 27.50 -6.31
C LEU A 162 5.80 27.75 -4.86
N GLY A 163 6.61 27.28 -3.91
CA GLY A 163 6.40 27.49 -2.47
C GLY A 163 6.34 28.97 -2.10
N LEU A 164 7.25 29.79 -2.62
CA LEU A 164 7.24 31.25 -2.42
C LEU A 164 5.99 31.91 -3.00
N ARG A 165 5.53 31.49 -4.19
CA ARG A 165 4.27 31.99 -4.79
C ARG A 165 3.03 31.58 -4.01
N MET A 166 3.02 30.38 -3.42
CA MET A 166 1.90 29.94 -2.58
C MET A 166 1.89 30.67 -1.24
N LEU A 167 3.07 30.92 -0.67
CA LEU A 167 3.24 31.69 0.56
C LEU A 167 2.81 33.15 0.38
N SER A 168 3.21 33.81 -0.71
CA SER A 168 2.81 35.20 -1.01
C SER A 168 1.30 35.36 -1.21
N ARG A 169 0.61 34.27 -1.57
CA ARG A 169 -0.86 34.22 -1.70
C ARG A 169 -1.56 33.71 -0.44
N GLY A 170 -0.85 33.52 0.68
CA GLY A 170 -1.42 33.04 1.94
C GLY A 170 -1.97 31.60 1.88
N LYS A 171 -1.58 30.81 0.87
CA LYS A 171 -2.08 29.44 0.67
C LYS A 171 -1.34 28.39 1.48
N LEU A 172 -0.25 28.76 2.17
CA LEU A 172 0.55 27.86 3.00
C LEU A 172 0.46 28.27 4.46
N LYS A 173 -0.05 27.37 5.31
CA LYS A 173 -0.03 27.54 6.76
C LYS A 173 1.34 27.18 7.32
N VAL A 174 2.12 28.19 7.70
CA VAL A 174 3.47 28.01 8.21
C VAL A 174 3.46 27.36 9.60
N ALA A 175 2.68 27.90 10.53
CA ALA A 175 2.51 27.32 11.85
C ALA A 175 1.46 26.19 11.84
N PRO A 176 1.70 25.09 12.59
CA PRO A 176 0.70 24.05 12.76
C PRO A 176 -0.40 24.46 13.74
N ASP A 177 -1.66 24.17 13.38
CA ASP A 177 -2.80 24.36 14.28
C ASP A 177 -2.81 23.31 15.40
N GLY A 178 -3.29 23.68 16.59
CA GLY A 178 -3.55 22.74 17.68
C GLY A 178 -4.86 21.95 17.49
N ILE A 179 -4.98 20.79 18.16
CA ILE A 179 -6.26 20.10 18.34
C ILE A 179 -6.46 19.76 19.83
N LYS A 180 -7.71 19.72 20.29
CA LYS A 180 -8.04 19.30 21.67
C LYS A 180 -7.75 17.80 21.90
N GLY A 181 -8.01 16.97 20.89
CA GLY A 181 -7.92 15.50 20.95
C GLY A 181 -6.54 14.87 20.70
N ARG A 182 -5.44 15.55 21.02
CA ARG A 182 -4.09 15.02 20.75
C ARG A 182 -3.83 13.68 21.43
N GLY A 183 -4.36 13.49 22.64
CA GLY A 183 -4.22 12.26 23.41
C GLY A 183 -4.87 11.05 22.73
N GLU A 184 -6.07 11.22 22.15
CA GLU A 184 -6.75 10.13 21.43
C GLU A 184 -5.98 9.74 20.16
N VAL A 185 -5.47 10.73 19.42
CA VAL A 185 -4.66 10.48 18.23
C VAL A 185 -3.38 9.73 18.61
N ALA A 186 -2.68 10.15 19.66
CA ALA A 186 -1.52 9.42 20.15
C ALA A 186 -1.87 7.97 20.56
N ALA A 187 -3.04 7.74 21.16
CA ALA A 187 -3.53 6.39 21.47
C ALA A 187 -3.79 5.54 20.21
N ILE A 188 -4.29 6.14 19.13
CA ILE A 188 -4.42 5.46 17.82
C ILE A 188 -3.05 5.02 17.31
N PHE A 189 -2.03 5.90 17.33
CA PHE A 189 -0.67 5.54 16.91
C PHE A 189 -0.05 4.44 17.77
N ARG A 190 -0.25 4.47 19.10
CA ARG A 190 0.22 3.39 19.99
C ARG A 190 -0.41 2.04 19.63
N ARG A 191 -1.73 2.00 19.44
CA ARG A 191 -2.45 0.78 19.02
C ARG A 191 -2.01 0.31 17.64
N ALA A 192 -1.83 1.23 16.69
CA ALA A 192 -1.35 0.92 15.35
C ALA A 192 0.06 0.31 15.38
N LYS A 193 0.98 0.87 16.19
CA LYS A 193 2.35 0.34 16.36
C LYS A 193 2.35 -1.05 16.99
N ALA A 194 1.52 -1.29 18.00
CA ALA A 194 1.36 -2.62 18.60
C ALA A 194 0.83 -3.64 17.59
N ARG A 195 -0.16 -3.26 16.77
CA ARG A 195 -0.68 -4.09 15.67
C ARG A 195 0.40 -4.34 14.60
N GLU A 196 1.16 -3.31 14.22
CA GLU A 196 2.26 -3.43 13.25
C GLU A 196 3.29 -4.46 13.73
N THR A 197 3.70 -4.45 15.00
CA THR A 197 4.64 -5.45 15.55
C THR A 197 4.09 -6.87 15.43
N ARG A 198 2.79 -7.09 15.72
CA ARG A 198 2.16 -8.40 15.55
C ARG A 198 2.14 -8.83 14.08
N LEU A 199 1.81 -7.93 13.18
CA LEU A 199 1.74 -8.20 11.74
C LEU A 199 3.12 -8.46 11.14
N ARG A 200 4.16 -7.75 11.58
CA ARG A 200 5.56 -8.04 11.21
C ARG A 200 6.00 -9.42 11.68
N LYS A 201 5.58 -9.87 12.86
CA LYS A 201 5.84 -11.26 13.31
C LYS A 201 5.08 -12.28 12.47
N ARG A 202 3.83 -11.98 12.07
CA ARG A 202 2.99 -12.88 11.27
C ARG A 202 3.44 -12.98 9.80
N PHE A 203 3.81 -11.87 9.18
CA PHE A 203 4.04 -11.76 7.73
C PHE A 203 5.48 -11.43 7.34
N GLY A 204 6.33 -11.02 8.30
CA GLY A 204 7.74 -10.80 8.08
C GLY A 204 8.41 -12.10 7.65
N ARG A 205 9.14 -12.07 6.53
CA ARG A 205 9.92 -13.23 6.07
C ARG A 205 11.02 -13.51 7.11
N THR A 206 11.02 -14.69 7.73
CA THR A 206 12.25 -15.27 8.26
C THR A 206 13.17 -15.56 7.09
N GLY A 207 14.33 -14.92 7.05
CA GLY A 207 15.43 -15.31 6.18
C GLY A 207 15.41 -14.65 4.79
N ALA A 208 16.50 -13.92 4.56
CA ALA A 208 17.10 -13.74 3.26
C ALA A 208 16.99 -15.01 2.40
N ALA A 209 16.32 -14.91 1.27
CA ALA A 209 16.61 -15.73 0.11
C ALA A 209 16.84 -14.75 -1.04
N GLU A 210 18.12 -14.60 -1.35
CA GLU A 210 18.68 -14.27 -2.65
C GLU A 210 18.57 -12.82 -3.12
N GLY A 211 19.66 -12.09 -2.87
CA GLY A 211 20.15 -11.20 -3.91
C GLY A 211 20.40 -12.00 -5.18
N ARG A 212 19.70 -11.65 -6.26
CA ARG A 212 20.11 -11.98 -7.62
C ARG A 212 20.20 -10.69 -8.40
N GLY A 213 21.43 -10.38 -8.81
CA GLY A 213 21.77 -9.62 -10.02
C GLY A 213 21.34 -8.16 -10.05
N GLY A 214 22.29 -7.27 -9.79
CA GLY A 214 22.22 -5.91 -10.30
C GLY A 214 22.07 -5.93 -11.83
N HIS A 215 21.19 -5.08 -12.33
CA HIS A 215 21.11 -4.77 -13.75
C HIS A 215 22.32 -3.91 -14.10
N THR A 216 23.13 -4.42 -15.03
CA THR A 216 24.04 -3.66 -15.89
C THR A 216 23.30 -2.56 -16.63
#